data_AF-A0A0B6YZX2-F1
#
_entry.id   AF-A0A0B6YZX2-F1
#
_cell.length_a   1.000
_cell.length_b   1.000
_cell.length_c   1.000
_cell.angle_alpha   90.00
_cell.angle_beta   90.00
_cell.angle_gamma   90.00
#
_symmetry.space_group_name_H-M   'P 1'
#
loop_
_entity.id
_entity.type
_entity.pdbx_description
1 polymer ?
#
loop_
_entity_poly.entity_id
_entity_poly.type
_entity_poly.pdbx_seq_one_letter_code
_entity_poly.pdbx_strand_id
1 'polypeptide(L)'
;MVESHPKDIWLVRPCEIYNEEYRDCKTLLSRFYQHYIYGRQSDCTAWRTDYDNCMKYRNSKDLQAAEAVIKSERQRRNVRLQNAKSNDVWEYRKSPPAEWFAPLNSEEDNKR
;
A
#
# COMPACT_ATOMS: atom_id res chain seq x y z
N MET A 1 -11.15 13.27 -28.18
CA MET A 1 -10.30 12.06 -28.08
C MET A 1 -10.42 11.57 -26.65
N VAL A 2 -11.07 10.45 -26.41
CA VAL A 2 -11.20 9.90 -25.05
C VAL A 2 -9.90 9.14 -24.77
N GLU A 3 -9.04 9.66 -23.90
CA GLU A 3 -7.84 8.96 -23.45
C GLU A 3 -8.28 7.65 -22.77
N SER A 4 -8.03 6.52 -23.42
CA SER A 4 -8.29 5.19 -22.87
C SER A 4 -7.28 4.91 -21.76
N HIS A 5 -7.62 5.32 -20.54
CA HIS A 5 -6.83 4.98 -19.36
C HIS A 5 -6.99 3.48 -19.07
N PRO A 6 -5.93 2.80 -18.60
CA PRO A 6 -6.03 1.43 -18.12
C PRO A 6 -7.11 1.31 -17.05
N LYS A 7 -7.85 0.19 -17.05
CA LYS A 7 -8.76 -0.12 -15.94
C LYS A 7 -7.96 -0.13 -14.64
N ASP A 8 -8.55 0.37 -13.56
CA ASP A 8 -7.92 0.41 -12.23
C ASP A 8 -6.68 1.32 -12.11
N ILE A 9 -6.55 2.33 -12.97
CA ILE A 9 -5.44 3.31 -12.91
C ILE A 9 -5.29 4.01 -11.55
N TRP A 10 -6.39 4.14 -10.80
CA TRP A 10 -6.42 4.72 -9.45
C TRP A 10 -5.57 3.94 -8.43
N LEU A 11 -5.20 2.68 -8.71
CA LEU A 11 -4.26 1.93 -7.85
C LEU A 11 -2.82 2.42 -7.97
N VAL A 12 -2.47 3.09 -9.07
CA VAL A 12 -1.09 3.53 -9.31
C VAL A 12 -0.76 4.71 -8.40
N ARG A 13 0.22 4.52 -7.51
CA ARG A 13 0.79 5.58 -6.66
C ARG A 13 1.67 6.54 -7.48
N PRO A 14 1.95 7.75 -6.98
CA PRO A 14 2.96 8.64 -7.57
C PRO A 14 4.30 7.91 -7.74
N CYS A 15 4.97 8.11 -8.86
CA CYS A 15 6.17 7.34 -9.18
C CYS A 15 7.27 7.51 -8.13
N GLU A 16 7.37 8.69 -7.53
CA GLU A 16 8.31 9.04 -6.47
C GLU A 16 8.24 8.08 -5.28
N ILE A 17 7.03 7.64 -4.91
CA ILE A 17 6.80 6.70 -3.81
C ILE A 17 7.49 5.36 -4.08
N TYR A 18 7.45 4.83 -5.31
CA TYR A 18 8.14 3.57 -5.62
C TYR A 18 9.66 3.68 -5.47
N ASN A 19 10.22 4.85 -5.81
CA ASN A 19 11.64 5.09 -5.65
C ASN A 19 12.03 5.24 -4.17
N GLU A 20 11.21 5.93 -3.37
CA GLU A 20 11.39 6.02 -1.92
C GLU A 20 11.35 4.64 -1.27
N GLU A 21 10.34 3.82 -1.57
CA GLU A 21 10.21 2.44 -1.08
C GLU A 21 11.42 1.57 -1.47
N TYR A 22 11.92 1.73 -2.71
CA TYR A 22 13.12 1.04 -3.16
C TYR A 22 14.36 1.47 -2.36
N ARG A 23 14.53 2.78 -2.12
CA ARG A 23 15.64 3.32 -1.33
C ARG A 23 15.57 2.81 0.11
N ASP A 24 14.41 2.94 0.74
CA ASP A 24 14.16 2.53 2.11
C ASP A 24 14.42 1.05 2.31
N CYS A 25 13.96 0.20 1.37
CA CYS A 25 14.21 -1.23 1.38
C CYS A 25 15.71 -1.59 1.41
N LYS A 26 16.56 -0.76 0.82
CA LYS A 26 18.02 -0.98 0.74
C LYS A 26 18.83 -0.31 1.83
N THR A 27 18.25 0.60 2.61
CA THR A 27 18.99 1.24 3.70
C THR A 27 19.49 0.19 4.71
N LEU A 28 20.67 0.45 5.29
CA LEU A 28 21.30 -0.48 6.25
C LEU A 28 20.38 -0.78 7.42
N LEU A 29 19.71 0.25 7.94
CA LEU A 29 18.81 0.13 9.07
C LEU A 29 17.58 -0.72 8.73
N SER A 30 16.95 -0.48 7.57
CA SER A 30 15.83 -1.32 7.11
C SER A 30 16.24 -2.76 6.87
N ARG A 31 17.42 -3.02 6.30
CA ARG A 31 17.93 -4.38 6.11
C ARG A 31 18.20 -5.10 7.42
N PHE A 32 18.70 -4.37 8.41
CA PHE A 32 18.85 -4.88 9.77
C PHE A 32 17.49 -5.26 10.37
N TYR A 33 16.49 -4.39 10.30
CA TYR A 33 15.14 -4.69 10.80
C TYR A 33 14.47 -5.85 10.07
N GLN A 34 14.61 -5.92 8.74
CA GLN A 34 14.10 -7.06 7.96
C GLN A 34 14.73 -8.38 8.40
N HIS A 35 16.04 -8.39 8.63
CA HIS A 35 16.73 -9.58 9.13
C HIS A 35 16.27 -9.94 10.56
N TYR A 36 16.05 -8.96 11.43
CA TYR A 36 15.55 -9.20 12.78
C TYR A 36 14.13 -9.80 12.79
N ILE A 37 13.23 -9.29 11.95
CA ILE A 37 11.83 -9.74 11.91
C ILE A 37 11.67 -11.06 11.14
N TYR A 38 12.33 -11.21 9.99
CA TYR A 38 12.09 -12.31 9.05
C TYR A 38 13.27 -13.29 8.91
N GLY A 39 14.40 -13.03 9.57
CA GLY A 39 15.63 -13.82 9.42
C GLY A 39 16.36 -13.63 8.07
N ARG A 40 15.81 -12.84 7.15
CA ARG A 40 16.34 -12.64 5.80
C ARG A 40 16.07 -11.23 5.27
N GLN A 41 16.88 -10.81 4.32
CA GLN A 41 16.64 -9.57 3.58
C GLN A 41 15.57 -9.79 2.51
N SER A 42 14.66 -8.83 2.36
CA SER A 42 13.61 -8.88 1.34
C SER A 42 14.15 -8.49 -0.04
N ASP A 43 13.49 -8.98 -1.09
CA ASP A 43 13.81 -8.61 -2.46
C ASP A 43 13.20 -7.24 -2.82
N CYS A 44 14.07 -6.24 -2.98
CA CYS A 44 13.68 -4.87 -3.32
C CYS A 44 13.48 -4.65 -4.83
N THR A 45 13.77 -5.62 -5.69
CA THR A 45 13.74 -5.45 -7.16
C THR A 45 12.34 -5.13 -7.69
N ALA A 46 11.29 -5.63 -7.03
CA ALA A 46 9.91 -5.32 -7.36
C ALA A 46 9.63 -3.81 -7.32
N TRP A 47 10.15 -3.11 -6.30
CA TRP A 47 9.99 -1.65 -6.17
C TRP A 47 10.69 -0.89 -7.29
N ARG A 48 11.90 -1.33 -7.65
CA ARG A 48 12.64 -0.73 -8.76
C ARG A 48 11.92 -0.90 -10.09
N THR A 49 11.41 -2.10 -10.34
CA THR A 49 10.69 -2.43 -11.57
C THR A 49 9.41 -1.60 -11.69
N ASP A 50 8.66 -1.44 -10.59
CA ASP A 50 7.46 -0.61 -10.57
C ASP A 50 7.77 0.87 -10.78
N TYR A 51 8.88 1.37 -10.21
CA TYR A 51 9.34 2.74 -10.48
C TYR A 51 9.65 2.95 -11.97
N ASP A 52 10.45 2.07 -12.56
CA ASP A 52 10.86 2.17 -13.97
C ASP A 52 9.64 2.09 -14.91
N ASN A 53 8.68 1.20 -14.62
CA ASN A 53 7.43 1.09 -15.36
C ASN A 53 6.50 2.31 -15.16
N CYS A 54 6.40 2.83 -13.94
CA CYS A 54 5.62 4.04 -13.66
C CYS A 54 6.17 5.24 -14.43
N MET A 55 7.49 5.41 -14.42
CA MET A 55 8.18 6.47 -15.17
C MET A 55 7.98 6.32 -16.68
N LYS A 56 8.02 5.09 -17.20
CA LYS A 56 7.75 4.79 -18.60
C LYS A 56 6.32 5.19 -18.99
N TYR A 57 5.33 4.81 -18.19
CA TYR A 57 3.95 5.24 -18.42
C TYR A 57 3.81 6.77 -18.34
N ARG A 58 4.46 7.42 -17.37
CA ARG A 58 4.41 8.89 -17.23
C ARG A 58 4.97 9.61 -18.46
N ASN A 59 6.11 9.14 -18.97
CA ASN A 59 6.85 9.83 -20.03
C ASN A 59 6.32 9.50 -21.44
N SER A 60 5.96 8.25 -21.70
CA SER A 60 5.60 7.78 -23.05
C SER A 60 4.16 7.28 -23.17
N LYS A 61 3.35 7.40 -22.10
CA LYS A 61 1.97 6.87 -22.05
C LYS A 61 1.88 5.38 -22.40
N ASP A 62 2.93 4.62 -22.07
CA ASP A 62 2.98 3.18 -22.32
C ASP A 62 1.96 2.43 -21.45
N LEU A 63 0.91 1.92 -22.09
CA LEU A 63 -0.18 1.20 -21.43
C LEU A 63 0.27 -0.13 -20.82
N GLN A 64 1.23 -0.83 -21.42
CA GLN A 64 1.75 -2.09 -20.87
C GLN A 64 2.50 -1.85 -19.58
N ALA A 65 3.25 -0.73 -19.52
CA ALA A 65 3.95 -0.33 -18.31
C ALA A 65 2.97 0.00 -17.17
N ALA A 66 1.88 0.70 -17.48
CA ALA A 66 0.83 0.97 -16.50
C ALA A 66 0.15 -0.31 -16.00
N GLU A 67 -0.20 -1.23 -16.91
CA GLU A 67 -0.81 -2.52 -16.55
C GLU A 67 0.10 -3.36 -15.65
N ALA A 68 1.42 -3.33 -15.89
CA ALA A 68 2.39 -4.01 -15.03
C ALA A 68 2.38 -3.47 -13.59
N VAL A 69 2.38 -2.14 -13.43
CA VAL A 69 2.29 -1.50 -12.10
C VAL A 69 0.96 -1.79 -11.43
N ILE A 70 -0.16 -1.73 -12.16
CA ILE A 70 -1.50 -2.05 -11.63
C ILE A 70 -1.55 -3.50 -11.13
N LYS A 71 -0.96 -4.43 -11.89
CA LYS A 71 -0.87 -5.84 -11.49
C LYS A 71 -0.06 -6.00 -10.20
N SER A 72 1.07 -5.29 -10.08
CA SER A 72 1.89 -5.30 -8.87
C SER A 72 1.12 -4.75 -7.66
N GLU A 73 0.43 -3.61 -7.79
CA GLU A 73 -0.36 -3.02 -6.71
C GLU A 73 -1.55 -3.89 -6.29
N ARG A 74 -2.21 -4.53 -7.25
CA ARG A 74 -3.25 -5.52 -6.97
C ARG A 74 -2.69 -6.68 -6.16
N GLN A 75 -1.50 -7.19 -6.51
CA GLN A 75 -0.84 -8.25 -5.77
C GLN A 75 -0.49 -7.80 -4.34
N ARG A 76 0.07 -6.60 -4.15
CA ARG A 76 0.36 -6.05 -2.81
C ARG A 76 -0.90 -5.92 -1.96
N ARG A 77 -2.00 -5.44 -2.54
CA ARG A 77 -3.29 -5.35 -1.85
C ARG A 77 -3.82 -6.72 -1.45
N ASN A 78 -3.74 -7.70 -2.36
CA ASN A 78 -4.16 -9.06 -2.07
C ASN A 78 -3.35 -9.68 -0.94
N VAL A 79 -2.01 -9.57 -0.96
CA VAL A 79 -1.15 -10.07 0.12
C VAL A 79 -1.50 -9.41 1.46
N ARG A 80 -1.68 -8.07 1.50
CA ARG A 80 -2.10 -7.36 2.72
C ARG A 80 -3.43 -7.89 3.27
N LEU A 81 -4.43 -8.07 2.39
CA LEU A 81 -5.74 -8.58 2.78
C LEU A 81 -5.69 -10.04 3.24
N GLN A 82 -4.90 -10.88 2.57
CA GLN A 82 -4.74 -12.29 2.96
C GLN A 82 -4.06 -12.39 4.32
N ASN A 83 -2.95 -11.68 4.54
CA ASN A 83 -2.23 -11.68 5.81
C ASN A 83 -3.11 -11.19 6.97
N ALA A 84 -3.93 -10.17 6.73
CA ALA A 84 -4.85 -9.67 7.75
C ALA A 84 -5.99 -10.66 8.03
N LYS A 85 -6.47 -11.40 7.02
CA LYS A 85 -7.51 -12.44 7.18
C LYS A 85 -7.00 -13.73 7.80
N SER A 86 -5.72 -14.06 7.60
CA SER A 86 -5.09 -15.25 8.17
C SER A 86 -4.64 -15.05 9.62
N ASN A 87 -4.86 -13.86 10.19
CA ASN A 87 -4.55 -13.58 11.58
C ASN A 87 -5.55 -14.29 12.50
N ASP A 88 -5.05 -14.98 13.52
CA ASP A 88 -5.82 -15.72 14.53
C ASP A 88 -6.00 -14.94 15.85
N VAL A 89 -5.31 -13.80 16.01
CA VAL A 89 -5.37 -12.93 17.19
C VAL A 89 -6.52 -11.91 17.10
N TRP A 90 -6.80 -11.39 15.89
CA TRP A 90 -7.79 -10.31 15.69
C TRP A 90 -8.84 -10.69 14.65
N GLU A 91 -10.11 -10.52 15.00
CA GLU A 91 -11.23 -10.71 14.07
C GLU A 91 -11.57 -9.43 13.29
N TYR A 92 -11.97 -9.59 12.03
CA TYR A 92 -12.52 -8.50 11.24
C TYR A 92 -13.86 -8.03 11.79
N ARG A 93 -13.96 -6.73 12.11
CA ARG A 93 -15.21 -6.10 12.55
C ARG A 93 -16.25 -6.17 11.42
N LYS A 94 -17.47 -6.63 11.75
CA LYS A 94 -18.61 -6.65 10.83
C LYS A 94 -19.33 -5.30 10.76
N SER A 95 -19.27 -4.53 11.84
CA SER A 95 -19.85 -3.20 11.95
C SER A 95 -18.95 -2.30 12.81
N PRO A 96 -19.00 -0.98 12.64
CA PRO A 96 -18.43 -0.06 13.61
C PRO A 96 -19.07 -0.27 14.99
N PRO A 97 -18.34 0.01 16.07
CA PRO A 97 -18.92 0.02 17.42
C PRO A 97 -20.07 1.01 17.56
N ALA A 98 -21.06 0.67 18.38
CA ALA A 98 -22.25 1.50 18.54
C ALA A 98 -21.93 2.85 19.21
N GLU A 99 -20.95 2.88 20.11
CA GLU A 99 -20.50 4.08 20.80
C GLU A 99 -19.90 5.14 19.87
N TRP A 100 -19.47 4.77 18.65
CA TRP A 100 -19.01 5.76 17.66
C TRP A 100 -20.14 6.66 17.15
N PHE A 101 -21.39 6.21 17.26
CA PHE A 101 -22.57 6.99 16.93
C PHE A 101 -23.19 7.67 18.14
N ALA A 102 -22.58 7.53 19.32
CA ALA A 102 -23.06 8.22 20.51
C ALA A 102 -22.93 9.75 20.31
N PRO A 103 -23.91 10.54 20.77
CA PRO A 103 -23.76 11.98 20.78
C PRO A 103 -22.55 12.37 21.63
N LEU A 104 -21.85 13.42 21.21
CA LEU A 104 -20.80 14.02 22.03
C LEU A 104 -21.41 14.44 23.38
N ASN A 105 -20.79 14.01 24.47
CA ASN A 105 -21.13 14.46 25.81
C ASN A 105 -20.98 15.99 25.90
N SER A 106 -21.95 16.64 26.53
CA SER A 106 -21.96 18.10 26.67
C SER A 106 -20.92 18.52 27.71
N GLU A 107 -20.44 19.77 27.67
CA GLU A 107 -19.43 20.27 28.64
C GLU A 107 -19.91 20.18 30.11
N GLU A 108 -21.22 20.07 30.34
CA GLU A 108 -21.82 19.88 31.66
C GLU A 108 -21.59 18.47 32.23
N ASP A 109 -21.41 17.46 31.37
CA ASP A 109 -21.19 16.06 31.76
C ASP A 109 -19.75 15.79 32.24
N ASN A 110 -18.81 16.69 31.94
CA ASN A 110 -17.39 16.57 32.28
C ASN A 110 -17.00 17.29 33.59
N LYS A 111 -17.95 17.91 34.32
CA LYS A 111 -17.69 18.63 35.59
C LYS A 111 -17.83 17.75 36.85
N ARG A 112 -17.36 16.51 36.79
CA ARG A 112 -17.37 15.60 37.96
C ARG A 112 -16.00 15.49 38.61
#